data_AF-A0A967LKK0-F1
#
_entry.id   AF-A0A967LKK0-F1
#
_cell.length_a   1.000
_cell.length_b   1.000
_cell.length_c   1.000
_cell.angle_alpha   90.00
_cell.angle_beta   90.00
_cell.angle_gamma   90.00
#
_symmetry.space_group_name_H-M   'P 1'
#
loop_
_entity.id
_entity.type
_entity.pdbx_description
1 polymer ?
#
loop_
_entity_poly.entity_id
_entity_poly.type
_entity_poly.pdbx_seq_one_letter_code
_entity_poly.pdbx_strand_id
1 'polypeptide(L)'
;LEFLRGAFGGYVAVEVWDHALPEERELADRLLELADRRGLRAVATNDVHYALPSGRIVHDVLTCLRHQVTLDEAGTRLRPNGEWYLKPPSAVWRRWRRRPDVVENTLALAAECPFRLAELSPAMPGFQVPAEMTRQEFLERLVWRGAKERYAGISGRRRNGDPIRVDDPVAGGGRARQGPSLHAARGGHASGTGRRASNARSRVLSRPTCRGETESASPGLPPQPTANGGPGLTQRVRRQIRHELEVIERLDLAGYFLTVWDIVRFARRRGILLQG
;
A
#
# COMPACT_ATOMS: atom_id res chain seq x y z
N LEU A 1 29.48 -3.05 -21.95
CA LEU A 1 29.88 -3.52 -20.60
C LEU A 1 30.38 -2.39 -19.71
N GLU A 2 31.32 -1.54 -20.17
CA GLU A 2 31.82 -0.42 -19.34
C GLU A 2 30.72 0.55 -18.92
N PHE A 3 29.82 0.89 -19.85
CA PHE A 3 28.61 1.65 -19.53
C PHE A 3 27.81 1.05 -18.37
N LEU A 4 27.56 -0.27 -18.39
CA LEU A 4 26.81 -0.96 -17.35
C LEU A 4 27.57 -0.95 -16.01
N ARG A 5 28.88 -1.22 -16.03
CA ARG A 5 29.69 -1.18 -14.80
C ARG A 5 29.70 0.22 -14.17
N GLY A 6 29.76 1.27 -14.99
CA GLY A 6 29.68 2.66 -14.54
C GLY A 6 28.30 3.01 -13.98
N ALA A 7 27.24 2.66 -14.70
CA ALA A 7 25.86 2.96 -14.30
C ALA A 7 25.43 2.24 -13.01
N PHE A 8 25.86 0.99 -12.84
CA PHE A 8 25.47 0.14 -11.71
C PHE A 8 26.56 0.03 -10.64
N GLY A 9 27.59 0.88 -10.64
CA GLY A 9 28.61 0.89 -9.58
C GLY A 9 29.32 -0.45 -9.38
N GLY A 10 29.45 -1.26 -10.45
CA GLY A 10 30.02 -2.60 -10.38
C GLY A 10 29.05 -3.73 -10.00
N TYR A 11 27.81 -3.44 -9.64
CA TYR A 11 26.75 -4.45 -9.40
C TYR A 11 26.20 -4.99 -10.72
N VAL A 12 27.05 -5.68 -11.47
CA VAL A 12 26.72 -6.28 -12.77
C VAL A 12 27.05 -7.75 -12.74
N ALA A 13 26.04 -8.58 -13.00
CA ALA A 13 26.20 -10.01 -13.23
C ALA A 13 25.78 -10.36 -14.67
N VAL A 14 26.36 -11.42 -15.20
CA VAL A 14 25.95 -12.03 -16.46
C VAL A 14 24.90 -13.09 -16.16
N GLU A 15 23.70 -12.88 -16.69
CA GLU A 15 22.62 -13.85 -16.57
C GLU A 15 22.72 -14.92 -17.67
N VAL A 16 22.49 -16.18 -17.29
CA VAL A 16 22.48 -17.31 -18.23
C VAL A 16 21.29 -18.25 -17.99
N TRP A 17 20.75 -18.79 -19.08
CA TRP A 17 19.62 -19.72 -19.11
C TRP A 17 19.90 -20.93 -20.02
N ASP A 18 19.22 -22.06 -19.79
CA ASP A 18 19.18 -23.19 -20.73
C ASP A 18 17.80 -23.89 -20.63
N HIS A 19 16.90 -23.52 -21.54
CA HIS A 19 15.57 -24.10 -21.75
C HIS A 19 15.62 -25.29 -22.72
N ALA A 20 16.75 -26.00 -22.76
CA ALA A 20 17.03 -27.10 -23.66
C ALA A 20 17.14 -26.74 -25.15
N LEU A 21 17.33 -25.48 -25.49
CA LEU A 21 17.49 -25.01 -26.87
C LEU A 21 18.97 -24.94 -27.26
N PRO A 22 19.38 -25.44 -28.44
CA PRO A 22 20.76 -25.37 -28.92
C PRO A 22 21.32 -23.94 -28.96
N GLU A 23 20.52 -22.98 -29.43
CA GLU A 23 20.89 -21.58 -29.60
C GLU A 23 21.15 -20.92 -28.24
N GLU A 24 20.36 -21.27 -27.22
CA GLU A 24 20.55 -20.79 -25.85
C GLU A 24 21.82 -21.37 -25.22
N ARG A 25 22.16 -22.63 -25.49
CA ARG A 25 23.42 -23.22 -24.99
C ARG A 25 24.64 -22.53 -25.58
N GLU A 26 24.64 -22.29 -26.88
CA GLU A 26 25.74 -21.57 -27.53
C GLU A 26 25.86 -20.14 -26.97
N LEU A 27 24.73 -19.45 -26.78
CA LEU A 27 24.72 -18.13 -26.18
C LEU A 27 25.22 -18.15 -24.73
N ALA A 28 24.77 -19.12 -23.93
CA ALA A 28 25.20 -19.28 -22.54
C ALA A 28 26.72 -19.50 -22.45
N ASP A 29 27.30 -20.38 -23.28
CA ASP A 29 28.74 -20.62 -23.30
C ASP A 29 29.52 -19.33 -23.62
N ARG A 30 29.07 -18.57 -24.63
CA ARG A 30 29.69 -17.28 -24.99
C ARG A 30 29.56 -16.22 -23.89
N LEU A 31 28.43 -16.20 -23.17
CA LEU A 31 28.20 -15.31 -22.05
C LEU A 31 29.07 -15.68 -20.84
N LEU A 32 29.24 -16.97 -20.57
CA LEU A 32 30.13 -17.45 -19.51
C LEU A 32 31.59 -17.10 -19.80
N GLU A 33 32.06 -17.34 -21.02
CA GLU A 33 33.39 -16.89 -21.42
C GLU A 33 33.57 -15.38 -21.28
N LEU A 34 32.54 -14.59 -21.63
CA LEU A 34 32.57 -13.15 -21.46
C LEU A 34 32.64 -12.76 -19.98
N ALA A 35 31.90 -13.44 -19.11
CA ALA A 35 31.92 -13.22 -17.68
C ALA A 35 33.33 -13.50 -17.13
N ASP A 36 33.91 -14.64 -17.48
CA ASP A 36 35.24 -15.07 -17.04
C ASP A 36 36.32 -14.07 -17.52
N ARG A 37 36.32 -13.68 -18.81
CA ARG A 37 37.28 -12.70 -19.36
C ARG A 37 37.17 -11.30 -18.72
N ARG A 38 36.02 -10.95 -18.16
CA ARG A 38 35.76 -9.61 -17.60
C ARG A 38 35.73 -9.60 -16.07
N GLY A 39 35.96 -10.74 -15.43
CA GLY A 39 35.86 -10.90 -13.98
C GLY A 39 34.47 -10.56 -13.46
N LEU A 40 33.42 -10.88 -14.22
CA LEU A 40 32.03 -10.68 -13.81
C LEU A 40 31.47 -11.97 -13.23
N ARG A 41 30.57 -11.83 -12.25
CA ARG A 41 29.79 -12.94 -11.73
C ARG A 41 28.81 -13.43 -12.81
N ALA A 42 28.72 -14.74 -13.02
CA ALA A 42 27.64 -15.33 -13.81
C ALA A 42 26.59 -15.97 -12.89
N VAL A 43 25.31 -15.83 -13.23
CA VAL A 43 24.18 -16.26 -12.41
C VAL A 43 23.19 -17.02 -13.29
N ALA A 44 22.85 -18.25 -12.89
CA ALA A 44 21.84 -19.05 -13.56
C ALA A 44 20.44 -18.64 -13.09
N THR A 45 19.56 -18.30 -14.04
CA THR A 45 18.12 -18.19 -13.76
C THR A 45 17.34 -19.05 -14.76
N ASN A 46 16.02 -18.87 -14.86
CA ASN A 46 15.18 -19.67 -15.76
C ASN A 46 14.03 -18.87 -16.39
N ASP A 47 14.08 -17.53 -16.34
CA ASP A 47 13.04 -16.65 -16.90
C ASP A 47 11.61 -17.16 -16.60
N VAL A 48 11.29 -17.45 -15.32
CA VAL A 48 10.10 -18.24 -14.97
C VAL A 48 8.81 -17.49 -15.33
N HIS A 49 7.95 -18.12 -16.14
CA HIS A 49 6.63 -17.58 -16.54
C HIS A 49 5.45 -18.29 -15.88
N TYR A 50 5.66 -19.49 -15.35
CA TYR A 50 4.61 -20.27 -14.67
C TYR A 50 5.21 -21.12 -13.55
N ALA A 51 4.41 -21.46 -12.53
CA ALA A 51 4.94 -22.15 -11.35
C ALA A 51 5.29 -23.63 -11.63
N LEU A 52 4.40 -24.35 -12.32
CA LEU A 52 4.51 -25.78 -12.59
C LEU A 52 4.54 -26.04 -14.11
N PRO A 53 5.12 -27.17 -14.57
CA PRO A 53 5.12 -27.52 -15.99
C PRO A 53 3.72 -27.51 -16.65
N SER A 54 2.68 -27.92 -15.89
CA SER A 54 1.28 -27.89 -16.36
C SER A 54 0.75 -26.48 -16.61
N GLY A 55 1.38 -25.44 -16.05
CA GLY A 55 1.01 -24.04 -16.24
C GLY A 55 1.26 -23.52 -17.67
N ARG A 56 2.02 -24.25 -18.50
CA ARG A 56 2.27 -23.88 -19.90
C ARG A 56 0.99 -23.61 -20.68
N ILE A 57 -0.03 -24.46 -20.53
CA ILE A 57 -1.28 -24.34 -21.31
C ILE A 57 -1.96 -22.99 -21.03
N VAL A 58 -2.05 -22.62 -19.75
CA VAL A 58 -2.64 -21.33 -19.35
C VAL A 58 -1.79 -20.16 -19.86
N HIS A 59 -0.46 -20.27 -19.75
CA HIS A 59 0.46 -19.26 -20.28
C HIS A 59 0.29 -19.04 -21.80
N ASP A 60 0.18 -20.11 -22.57
CA ASP A 60 0.04 -20.06 -24.02
C ASP A 60 -1.32 -19.44 -24.41
N VAL A 61 -2.41 -19.77 -23.71
CA VAL A 61 -3.73 -19.12 -23.89
C VAL A 61 -3.68 -17.62 -23.56
N LEU A 62 -3.05 -17.23 -22.44
CA LEU A 62 -2.90 -15.81 -22.08
C LEU A 62 -2.04 -15.05 -23.12
N THR A 63 -1.05 -15.72 -23.70
CA THR A 63 -0.24 -15.17 -24.79
C THR A 63 -1.09 -14.96 -26.06
N CYS A 64 -1.93 -15.93 -26.41
CA CYS A 64 -2.87 -15.83 -27.53
C CYS A 64 -3.86 -14.67 -27.33
N LEU A 65 -4.43 -14.53 -26.12
CA LEU A 65 -5.33 -13.41 -25.78
C LEU A 65 -4.62 -12.06 -25.89
N ARG A 66 -3.38 -11.93 -25.40
CA ARG A 66 -2.56 -10.72 -25.51
C ARG A 66 -2.35 -10.31 -26.97
N HIS A 67 -2.10 -11.29 -27.84
CA HIS A 67 -1.80 -11.06 -29.25
C HIS A 67 -3.03 -11.09 -30.16
N GLN A 68 -4.22 -11.37 -29.60
CA GLN A 68 -5.48 -11.49 -30.34
C GLN A 68 -5.40 -12.49 -31.51
N VAL A 69 -4.78 -13.64 -31.26
CA VAL A 69 -4.65 -14.74 -32.22
C VAL A 69 -5.18 -16.04 -31.61
N THR A 70 -5.54 -17.01 -32.44
CA THR A 70 -5.84 -18.37 -31.96
C THR A 70 -4.56 -19.14 -31.64
N LEU A 71 -4.69 -20.29 -30.96
CA LEU A 71 -3.54 -21.14 -30.63
C LEU A 71 -2.82 -21.65 -31.89
N ASP A 72 -3.58 -21.99 -32.93
CA ASP A 72 -3.05 -22.48 -34.20
C ASP A 72 -2.30 -21.39 -34.98
N GLU A 73 -2.73 -20.13 -34.85
CA GLU A 73 -2.13 -18.97 -35.53
C GLU A 73 -0.95 -18.35 -34.76
N ALA A 74 -0.77 -18.72 -33.49
CA ALA A 74 0.18 -18.04 -32.61
C ALA A 74 1.64 -18.20 -33.10
N GLY A 75 1.98 -19.35 -33.69
CA GLY A 75 3.30 -19.61 -34.28
C GLY A 75 4.44 -19.34 -33.29
N THR A 76 5.43 -18.55 -33.70
CA THR A 76 6.62 -18.19 -32.88
C THR A 76 6.31 -17.22 -31.73
N ARG A 77 5.05 -16.80 -31.56
CA ARG A 77 4.63 -16.06 -30.35
C ARG A 77 4.59 -16.96 -29.11
N LEU A 78 4.41 -18.26 -29.30
CA LEU A 78 4.48 -19.23 -28.22
C LEU A 78 5.93 -19.63 -27.94
N ARG A 79 6.22 -20.01 -26.70
CA ARG A 79 7.52 -20.56 -26.33
C ARG A 79 7.76 -21.89 -27.07
N PRO A 80 8.99 -22.17 -27.55
CA PRO A 80 9.29 -23.39 -28.30
C PRO A 80 9.01 -24.68 -27.51
N ASN A 81 9.12 -24.65 -26.18
CA ASN A 81 8.86 -25.78 -25.31
C ASN A 81 8.33 -25.33 -23.93
N GLY A 82 8.21 -26.27 -22.99
CA GLY A 82 7.61 -26.05 -21.67
C GLY A 82 8.57 -25.70 -20.53
N GLU A 83 9.83 -25.34 -20.80
CA GLU A 83 10.89 -25.24 -19.78
C GLU A 83 10.89 -23.96 -18.90
N TRP A 84 9.98 -23.00 -19.14
CA TRP A 84 9.86 -21.73 -18.40
C TRP A 84 9.09 -21.83 -17.07
N TYR A 85 9.18 -22.97 -16.38
CA TYR A 85 8.59 -23.17 -15.05
C TYR A 85 9.57 -22.97 -13.90
N LEU A 86 9.10 -22.91 -12.66
CA LEU A 86 9.96 -22.91 -11.48
C LEU A 86 10.60 -24.30 -11.30
N LYS A 87 11.80 -24.48 -11.86
CA LYS A 87 12.54 -25.75 -11.80
C LYS A 87 12.94 -26.11 -10.37
N PRO A 88 12.86 -27.40 -9.98
CA PRO A 88 13.41 -27.83 -8.70
C PRO A 88 14.94 -27.64 -8.71
N PRO A 89 15.58 -27.39 -7.54
CA PRO A 89 17.02 -27.17 -7.47
C PRO A 89 17.83 -28.28 -8.14
N SER A 90 17.43 -29.55 -7.97
CA SER A 90 18.11 -30.70 -8.56
C SER A 90 18.18 -30.67 -10.09
N ALA A 91 17.17 -30.11 -10.76
CA ALA A 91 17.17 -29.95 -12.21
C ALA A 91 18.15 -28.84 -12.63
N VAL A 92 18.18 -27.72 -11.91
CA VAL A 92 19.10 -26.60 -12.15
C VAL A 92 20.56 -27.05 -11.94
N TRP A 93 20.85 -27.74 -10.83
CA TRP A 93 22.17 -28.29 -10.54
C TRP A 93 22.64 -29.30 -11.60
N ARG A 94 21.76 -30.19 -12.05
CA ARG A 94 22.10 -31.16 -13.11
C ARG A 94 22.41 -30.47 -14.43
N ARG A 95 21.63 -29.43 -14.76
CA ARG A 95 21.80 -28.62 -15.97
C ARG A 95 23.16 -27.91 -15.95
N TRP A 96 23.50 -27.25 -14.85
CA TRP A 96 24.72 -26.47 -14.68
C TRP A 96 25.88 -27.24 -14.01
N ARG A 97 25.88 -28.58 -14.05
CA ARG A 97 26.90 -29.41 -13.37
C ARG A 97 28.35 -29.14 -13.77
N ARG A 98 28.57 -28.55 -14.96
CA ARG A 98 29.91 -28.16 -15.46
C ARG A 98 30.35 -26.78 -14.97
N ARG A 99 29.42 -25.99 -14.42
CA ARG A 99 29.61 -24.64 -13.88
C ARG A 99 28.76 -24.46 -12.61
N PRO A 100 29.08 -25.20 -11.52
CA PRO A 100 28.29 -25.11 -10.27
C PRO A 100 28.29 -23.68 -9.68
N ASP A 101 29.36 -22.91 -9.96
CA ASP A 101 29.52 -21.51 -9.56
C ASP A 101 28.33 -20.65 -9.99
N VAL A 102 27.74 -20.87 -11.17
CA VAL A 102 26.62 -20.04 -11.64
C VAL A 102 25.35 -20.25 -10.83
N VAL A 103 25.18 -21.43 -10.23
CA VAL A 103 24.05 -21.75 -9.36
C VAL A 103 24.32 -21.23 -7.94
N GLU A 104 25.54 -21.45 -7.42
CA GLU A 104 25.95 -20.93 -6.11
C GLU A 104 25.85 -19.40 -6.05
N ASN A 105 26.16 -18.74 -7.17
CA ASN A 105 26.06 -17.30 -7.31
C ASN A 105 24.64 -16.76 -7.14
N THR A 106 23.60 -17.55 -7.41
CA THR A 106 22.20 -17.14 -7.18
C THR A 106 21.93 -16.89 -5.70
N LEU A 107 22.46 -17.77 -4.84
CA LEU A 107 22.21 -17.72 -3.40
C LEU A 107 22.95 -16.55 -2.76
N ALA A 108 24.21 -16.36 -3.12
CA ALA A 108 24.97 -15.24 -2.58
C ALA A 108 24.44 -13.89 -3.11
N LEU A 109 23.99 -13.80 -4.38
CA LEU A 109 23.31 -12.59 -4.86
C LEU A 109 22.01 -12.32 -4.11
N ALA A 110 21.20 -13.36 -3.85
CA ALA A 110 19.97 -13.21 -3.07
C ALA A 110 20.25 -12.74 -1.63
N ALA A 111 21.33 -13.20 -1.01
CA ALA A 111 21.75 -12.76 0.32
C ALA A 111 22.21 -11.28 0.34
N GLU A 112 22.72 -10.76 -0.77
CA GLU A 112 23.11 -9.35 -0.95
C GLU A 112 21.91 -8.40 -1.12
N CYS A 113 20.68 -8.92 -1.23
CA CYS A 113 19.45 -8.13 -1.40
C CYS A 113 18.60 -8.06 -0.12
N PRO A 114 19.04 -7.33 0.94
CA PRO A 114 18.26 -7.18 2.17
C PRO A 114 17.15 -6.16 1.96
N PHE A 115 15.99 -6.61 1.48
CA PHE A 115 14.78 -5.80 1.45
C PHE A 115 13.70 -6.45 2.32
N ARG A 116 13.03 -5.65 3.16
CA ARG A 116 11.89 -6.11 3.96
C ARG A 116 10.69 -5.24 3.65
N LEU A 117 9.54 -5.86 3.38
CA LEU A 117 8.29 -5.12 3.15
C LEU A 117 7.90 -4.21 4.32
N ALA A 118 8.31 -4.53 5.55
CA ALA A 118 8.10 -3.67 6.72
C ALA A 118 8.84 -2.32 6.67
N GLU A 119 9.83 -2.17 5.78
CA GLU A 119 10.53 -0.90 5.54
C GLU A 119 9.70 0.04 4.66
N LEU A 120 8.67 -0.48 3.99
CA LEU A 120 7.66 0.35 3.33
C LEU A 120 6.76 0.95 4.42
N SER A 121 7.07 2.18 4.82
CA SER A 121 6.17 3.01 5.63
C SER A 121 5.35 3.87 4.67
N PRO A 122 4.06 3.60 4.44
CA PRO A 122 3.23 4.47 3.62
C PRO A 122 3.14 5.83 4.30
N ALA A 123 3.76 6.84 3.70
CA ALA A 123 3.61 8.20 4.15
C ALA A 123 2.17 8.65 3.83
N MET A 124 1.40 8.97 4.85
CA MET A 124 0.13 9.65 4.65
C MET A 124 0.39 11.04 4.05
N PRO A 125 -0.36 11.47 3.02
CA PRO A 125 -0.20 12.81 2.47
C PRO A 125 -0.42 13.85 3.58
N GLY A 126 0.46 14.85 3.64
CA GLY A 126 0.33 15.91 4.61
C GLY A 126 -0.93 16.74 4.35
N PHE A 127 -1.77 16.92 5.37
CA PHE A 127 -2.83 17.93 5.32
C PHE A 127 -2.25 19.30 5.70
N GLN A 128 -2.48 20.31 4.85
CA GLN A 128 -2.05 21.68 5.10
C GLN A 128 -2.97 22.34 6.13
N VAL A 129 -2.38 22.84 7.22
CA VAL A 129 -3.08 23.59 8.27
C VAL A 129 -2.51 25.01 8.34
N PRO A 130 -3.28 25.99 8.86
CA PRO A 130 -2.78 27.34 9.12
C PRO A 130 -1.49 27.33 9.94
N ALA A 131 -0.59 28.29 9.69
CA ALA A 131 0.80 28.29 10.18
C ALA A 131 0.98 28.24 11.72
N GLU A 132 -0.08 28.54 12.47
CA GLU A 132 -0.07 28.64 13.94
C GLU A 132 -0.84 27.49 14.62
N MET A 133 -1.03 26.36 13.92
CA MET A 133 -1.84 25.27 14.45
C MET A 133 -1.35 23.90 14.01
N THR A 134 -1.46 22.93 14.90
CA THR A 134 -1.24 21.51 14.61
C THR A 134 -2.44 20.88 13.91
N ARG A 135 -2.24 19.72 13.27
CA ARG A 135 -3.35 18.93 12.69
C ARG A 135 -4.35 18.50 13.75
N GLN A 136 -3.88 18.15 14.94
CA GLN A 136 -4.74 17.79 16.06
C GLN A 136 -5.61 18.97 16.48
N GLU A 137 -5.04 20.13 16.77
CA GLU A 137 -5.79 21.32 17.16
C GLU A 137 -6.80 21.75 16.07
N PHE A 138 -6.44 21.62 14.79
CA PHE A 138 -7.37 21.92 13.71
C PHE A 138 -8.55 20.95 13.68
N LEU A 139 -8.26 19.65 13.82
CA LEU A 139 -9.28 18.62 13.88
C LEU A 139 -10.22 18.84 15.07
N GLU A 140 -9.70 19.15 16.25
CA GLU A 140 -10.49 19.44 17.44
C GLU A 140 -11.48 20.59 17.20
N ARG A 141 -11.02 21.69 16.58
CA ARG A 141 -11.91 22.80 16.22
C ARG A 141 -13.03 22.37 15.27
N LEU A 142 -12.71 21.57 14.25
CA LEU A 142 -13.70 21.04 13.31
C LEU A 142 -14.72 20.12 13.99
N VAL A 143 -14.25 19.23 14.88
CA VAL A 143 -15.10 18.31 15.64
C VAL A 143 -16.04 19.07 16.56
N TRP A 144 -15.54 20.04 17.34
CA TRP A 144 -16.38 20.84 18.24
C TRP A 144 -17.38 21.72 17.49
N ARG A 145 -17.00 22.27 16.33
CA ARG A 145 -17.95 23.00 15.46
C ARG A 145 -19.03 22.08 14.92
N GLY A 146 -18.65 20.95 14.33
CA GLY A 146 -19.58 19.97 13.79
C GLY A 146 -20.50 19.36 14.85
N ALA A 147 -20.02 19.20 16.09
CA ALA A 147 -20.82 18.76 17.22
C ALA A 147 -21.90 19.80 17.58
N LYS A 148 -21.56 21.09 17.61
CA LYS A 148 -22.57 22.15 17.81
C LYS A 148 -23.61 22.13 16.70
N GLU A 149 -23.20 22.08 15.44
CA GLU A 149 -24.13 22.04 14.28
C GLU A 149 -25.11 20.86 14.35
N ARG A 150 -24.65 19.68 14.79
CA ARG A 150 -25.47 18.46 14.83
C ARG A 150 -26.30 18.32 16.10
N TYR A 151 -25.80 18.78 17.24
CA TYR A 151 -26.38 18.47 18.56
C TYR A 151 -26.95 19.69 19.30
N ALA A 152 -26.78 20.93 18.83
CA ALA A 152 -27.26 22.14 19.52
C ALA A 152 -28.80 22.21 19.70
N GLY A 153 -29.57 21.45 18.91
CA GLY A 153 -31.04 21.38 19.05
C GLY A 153 -31.56 20.24 19.93
N ILE A 154 -30.68 19.40 20.51
CA ILE A 154 -31.09 18.21 21.27
C ILE A 154 -31.18 18.51 22.79
N SER A 155 -31.39 19.78 23.15
CA SER A 155 -31.61 20.19 24.53
C SER A 155 -33.03 19.86 25.00
N GLY A 156 -33.21 18.62 25.45
CA GLY A 156 -34.12 18.23 26.55
C GLY A 156 -35.52 18.83 26.60
N ARG A 157 -36.43 18.38 25.72
CA ARG A 157 -37.87 18.17 26.04
C ARG A 157 -38.48 17.28 24.96
N ARG A 158 -39.17 16.20 25.34
CA ARG A 158 -40.18 15.62 24.44
C ARG A 158 -41.32 16.64 24.30
N ARG A 159 -42.07 16.56 23.21
CA ARG A 159 -43.20 17.46 22.88
C ARG A 159 -44.26 17.61 24.00
N ASN A 160 -44.24 16.75 25.02
CA ASN A 160 -45.14 16.75 26.19
C ASN A 160 -44.54 17.29 27.51
N GLY A 161 -43.36 17.91 27.52
CA GLY A 161 -42.88 18.64 28.70
C GLY A 161 -42.18 17.85 29.81
N ASP A 162 -42.12 16.52 29.74
CA ASP A 162 -41.37 15.72 30.71
C ASP A 162 -39.84 15.75 30.49
N PRO A 163 -39.02 15.73 31.56
CA PRO A 163 -37.57 15.58 31.46
C PRO A 163 -37.18 14.19 30.95
N ILE A 164 -36.23 14.15 30.01
CA ILE A 164 -35.70 12.89 29.47
C ILE A 164 -34.90 12.18 30.57
N ARG A 165 -35.36 10.99 30.99
CA ARG A 165 -34.55 10.08 31.83
C ARG A 165 -33.52 9.39 30.94
N VAL A 166 -32.27 9.38 31.39
CA VAL A 166 -31.08 9.07 30.57
C VAL A 166 -30.97 7.56 30.22
N ASP A 167 -31.87 6.74 30.75
CA ASP A 167 -31.89 5.28 30.59
C ASP A 167 -32.92 4.78 29.56
N ASP A 168 -33.67 5.66 28.88
CA ASP A 168 -34.65 5.23 27.88
C ASP A 168 -33.95 4.72 26.59
N PRO A 169 -34.23 3.48 26.13
CA PRO A 169 -33.73 3.00 24.86
C PRO A 169 -34.30 3.85 23.71
N VAL A 170 -33.42 4.26 22.79
CA VAL A 170 -33.81 5.03 21.60
C VAL A 170 -34.74 4.17 20.75
N ALA A 171 -36.05 4.46 20.81
CA ALA A 171 -37.05 3.84 19.97
C ALA A 171 -36.71 4.13 18.49
N GLY A 172 -36.30 3.09 17.79
CA GLY A 172 -36.08 3.10 16.35
C GLY A 172 -37.39 3.24 15.58
N GLY A 173 -37.36 4.06 14.55
CA GLY A 173 -38.38 4.14 13.51
C GLY A 173 -37.93 5.12 12.43
N GLY A 174 -37.64 4.73 11.20
CA GLY A 174 -37.61 3.41 10.60
C GLY A 174 -37.18 3.53 9.13
N ARG A 175 -36.64 2.45 8.58
CA ARG A 175 -37.11 1.74 7.38
C ARG A 175 -36.03 0.76 6.96
N ALA A 176 -36.36 -0.52 7.14
CA ALA A 176 -35.62 -1.62 6.58
C ALA A 176 -35.52 -1.49 5.06
N ARG A 177 -34.31 -1.56 4.53
CA ARG A 177 -34.06 -2.14 3.21
C ARG A 177 -33.03 -3.24 3.40
N GLN A 178 -33.46 -4.46 3.11
CA GLN A 178 -32.66 -5.67 3.18
C GLN A 178 -31.60 -5.66 2.06
N GLY A 179 -30.40 -6.11 2.38
CA GLY A 179 -29.27 -6.35 1.47
C GLY A 179 -28.17 -7.11 2.23
N PRO A 180 -27.43 -8.02 1.58
CA PRO A 180 -27.22 -9.37 2.10
C PRO A 180 -26.11 -9.50 3.15
N SER A 181 -26.26 -10.54 3.97
CA SER A 181 -25.36 -10.93 5.04
C SER A 181 -24.01 -11.41 4.47
N LEU A 182 -22.89 -10.93 5.00
CA LEU A 182 -21.59 -11.56 4.83
C LEU A 182 -21.24 -12.30 6.12
N HIS A 183 -21.25 -13.62 6.00
CA HIS A 183 -20.84 -14.58 7.02
C HIS A 183 -19.41 -14.29 7.51
N ALA A 184 -19.28 -14.30 8.83
CA ALA A 184 -18.02 -14.45 9.53
C ALA A 184 -17.39 -15.82 9.21
N ALA A 185 -16.12 -15.82 8.82
CA ALA A 185 -15.24 -16.97 8.99
C ALA A 185 -14.25 -16.63 10.11
N ARG A 186 -14.46 -17.29 11.25
CA ARG A 186 -13.52 -17.35 12.38
C ARG A 186 -12.29 -18.16 11.95
N GLY A 187 -11.12 -17.70 12.38
CA GLY A 187 -9.89 -18.47 12.34
C GLY A 187 -8.81 -17.78 13.17
N GLY A 188 -8.83 -18.01 14.48
CA GLY A 188 -7.75 -17.61 15.37
C GLY A 188 -6.77 -18.76 15.55
N HIS A 189 -5.47 -18.47 15.45
CA HIS A 189 -4.43 -19.24 16.12
C HIS A 189 -3.27 -18.33 16.56
N ALA A 190 -3.01 -18.41 17.87
CA ALA A 190 -1.72 -18.45 18.56
C ALA A 190 -0.67 -17.33 18.36
N SER A 191 -0.58 -16.50 19.41
CA SER A 191 0.62 -16.19 20.21
C SER A 191 2.01 -16.27 19.58
N GLY A 192 2.77 -15.18 19.65
CA GLY A 192 4.22 -15.17 19.49
C GLY A 192 4.84 -13.87 19.97
N THR A 193 5.58 -13.94 21.07
CA THR A 193 6.25 -12.89 21.83
C THR A 193 7.35 -12.14 21.06
N GLY A 194 7.60 -10.88 21.42
CA GLY A 194 8.99 -10.45 21.65
C GLY A 194 9.50 -9.17 20.99
N ARG A 195 9.69 -8.17 21.87
CA ARG A 195 10.85 -7.26 21.97
C ARG A 195 10.92 -6.00 21.09
N ARG A 196 11.30 -4.94 21.82
CA ARG A 196 11.59 -3.56 21.46
C ARG A 196 12.92 -3.45 20.69
N ALA A 197 13.00 -2.47 19.80
CA ALA A 197 14.21 -1.72 19.44
C ALA A 197 13.73 -0.46 18.67
N SER A 198 13.67 0.72 19.30
CA SER A 198 14.73 1.72 19.48
C SER A 198 15.03 2.56 18.22
N ASN A 199 14.76 3.85 18.37
CA ASN A 199 15.02 4.99 17.48
C ASN A 199 16.30 4.91 16.64
N ALA A 200 16.18 5.31 15.37
CA ALA A 200 17.27 5.93 14.63
C ALA A 200 16.72 7.02 13.69
N ARG A 201 17.32 8.21 13.81
CA ARG A 201 16.95 9.47 13.15
C ARG A 201 17.21 9.39 11.64
N SER A 202 16.22 9.63 10.80
CA SER A 202 16.43 9.87 9.37
C SER A 202 16.69 11.36 9.12
N ARG A 203 17.87 11.64 8.54
CA ARG A 203 18.25 12.94 7.99
C ARG A 203 17.33 13.28 6.82
N VAL A 204 16.68 14.43 6.89
CA VAL A 204 15.93 15.04 5.78
C VAL A 204 16.93 15.47 4.70
N LEU A 205 16.90 14.81 3.55
CA LEU A 205 17.53 15.28 2.32
C LEU A 205 16.54 16.20 1.60
N SER A 206 16.83 17.50 1.65
CA SER A 206 16.09 18.57 0.99
C SER A 206 16.18 18.43 -0.53
N ARG A 207 15.03 18.44 -1.22
CA ARG A 207 14.96 18.59 -2.68
C ARG A 207 13.59 19.14 -3.13
N PRO A 208 13.50 19.67 -4.36
CA PRO A 208 13.50 21.09 -4.65
C PRO A 208 12.11 21.65 -4.95
N THR A 209 12.01 22.98 -4.83
CA THR A 209 10.81 23.79 -5.02
C THR A 209 10.28 23.75 -6.46
N CYS A 210 9.05 23.27 -6.63
CA CYS A 210 8.26 23.57 -7.83
C CYS A 210 7.54 24.92 -7.65
N ARG A 211 8.00 25.94 -8.39
CA ARG A 211 7.14 27.04 -8.86
C ARG A 211 6.15 26.43 -9.85
N GLY A 212 4.88 26.74 -9.90
CA GLY A 212 4.05 27.72 -9.23
C GLY A 212 2.87 27.92 -10.16
N GLU A 213 1.64 27.81 -9.67
CA GLU A 213 0.47 28.27 -10.42
C GLU A 213 -0.71 28.57 -9.47
N THR A 214 -1.04 29.87 -9.46
CA THR A 214 -2.33 30.51 -9.18
C THR A 214 -2.96 30.36 -7.80
N GLU A 215 -2.87 31.47 -7.06
CA GLU A 215 -3.64 31.83 -5.88
C GLU A 215 -5.15 31.58 -6.07
N SER A 216 -5.69 30.64 -5.30
CA SER A 216 -7.09 30.67 -4.90
C SER A 216 -7.15 30.94 -3.41
N ALA A 217 -7.73 32.07 -3.04
CA ALA A 217 -7.83 32.62 -1.69
C ALA A 217 -8.09 31.55 -0.62
N SER A 218 -7.17 31.44 0.34
CA SER A 218 -7.42 30.73 1.60
C SER A 218 -8.61 31.38 2.30
N PRO A 219 -9.71 30.66 2.60
CA PRO A 219 -10.81 31.27 3.31
C PRO A 219 -10.40 31.55 4.76
N GLY A 220 -10.71 32.75 5.23
CA GLY A 220 -10.38 33.25 6.55
C GLY A 220 -10.70 32.28 7.69
N LEU A 221 -9.80 32.27 8.68
CA LEU A 221 -9.87 31.42 9.86
C LEU A 221 -11.17 31.68 10.63
N PRO A 222 -12.02 30.66 10.90
CA PRO A 222 -13.18 30.85 11.75
C PRO A 222 -12.74 31.11 13.21
N PRO A 223 -13.53 31.87 13.98
CA PRO A 223 -13.18 32.27 15.34
C PRO A 223 -13.01 31.08 16.28
N GLN A 224 -12.08 31.23 17.24
CA GLN A 224 -11.70 30.25 18.24
C GLN A 224 -12.88 29.84 19.13
N PRO A 225 -13.31 28.56 19.16
CA PRO A 225 -14.20 28.09 20.22
C PRO A 225 -13.38 27.91 21.51
N THR A 226 -13.82 28.53 22.60
CA THR A 226 -13.22 28.38 23.93
C THR A 226 -13.22 26.92 24.38
N ALA A 227 -12.19 26.53 25.16
CA ALA A 227 -11.93 25.16 25.65
C ALA A 227 -13.11 24.51 26.43
N ASN A 228 -14.14 25.27 26.75
CA ASN A 228 -15.43 24.76 27.21
C ASN A 228 -16.42 24.80 26.05
N GLY A 229 -16.59 23.67 25.35
CA GLY A 229 -17.59 23.49 24.29
C GLY A 229 -18.92 24.10 24.72
N GLY A 230 -19.33 25.17 24.04
CA GLY A 230 -20.35 26.13 24.48
C GLY A 230 -21.69 25.56 24.97
N PRO A 231 -22.55 26.40 25.57
CA PRO A 231 -23.84 25.99 26.11
C PRO A 231 -24.68 25.32 25.00
N GLY A 232 -25.13 24.07 25.23
CA GLY A 232 -25.97 23.33 24.28
C GLY A 232 -25.62 21.85 24.07
N LEU A 233 -24.45 21.36 24.50
CA LEU A 233 -24.06 19.95 24.38
C LEU A 233 -24.26 19.16 25.69
N THR A 234 -24.82 17.95 25.59
CA THR A 234 -24.96 17.05 26.76
C THR A 234 -23.59 16.58 27.27
N GLN A 235 -23.50 16.29 28.57
CA GLN A 235 -22.25 15.81 29.18
C GLN A 235 -21.73 14.50 28.55
N ARG A 236 -22.65 13.61 28.16
CA ARG A 236 -22.32 12.35 27.46
C ARG A 236 -21.59 12.62 26.13
N VAL A 237 -22.12 13.52 25.29
CA VAL A 237 -21.51 13.88 24.00
C VAL A 237 -20.14 14.53 24.21
N ARG A 238 -20.02 15.44 25.17
CA ARG A 238 -18.72 16.07 25.50
C ARG A 238 -17.67 15.06 25.99
N ARG A 239 -18.06 14.04 26.75
CA ARG A 239 -17.16 12.97 27.21
C ARG A 239 -16.72 12.10 26.03
N GLN A 240 -17.65 11.74 25.16
CA GLN A 240 -17.35 10.91 23.99
C GLN A 240 -16.36 11.61 23.04
N ILE A 241 -16.63 12.88 22.69
CA ILE A 241 -15.75 13.66 21.80
C ILE A 241 -14.33 13.74 22.35
N ARG A 242 -14.18 14.03 23.65
CA ARG A 242 -12.84 14.08 24.28
C ARG A 242 -12.12 12.75 24.22
N HIS A 243 -12.82 11.65 24.51
CA HIS A 243 -12.22 10.32 24.46
C HIS A 243 -11.77 9.94 23.04
N GLU A 244 -12.59 10.22 22.03
CA GLU A 244 -12.23 9.93 20.63
C GLU A 244 -11.04 10.78 20.15
N LEU A 245 -11.02 12.08 20.48
CA LEU A 245 -9.91 12.96 20.13
C LEU A 245 -8.59 12.52 20.77
N GLU A 246 -8.61 12.07 22.02
CA GLU A 246 -7.44 11.54 22.72
C GLU A 246 -6.92 10.25 22.05
N VAL A 247 -7.81 9.37 21.61
CA VAL A 247 -7.42 8.15 20.88
C VAL A 247 -6.81 8.49 19.51
N ILE A 248 -7.39 9.47 18.80
CA ILE A 248 -6.89 9.92 17.50
C ILE A 248 -5.50 10.53 17.63
N GLU A 249 -5.26 11.33 18.67
CA GLU A 249 -3.97 11.95 18.95
C GLU A 249 -2.91 10.88 19.27
N ARG A 250 -3.24 9.91 20.15
CA ARG A 250 -2.33 8.83 20.52
C ARG A 250 -1.91 7.95 19.34
N LEU A 251 -2.76 7.82 18.32
CA LEU A 251 -2.49 7.04 17.12
C LEU A 251 -1.93 7.89 15.96
N ASP A 252 -1.72 9.21 16.15
CA ASP A 252 -1.32 10.17 15.11
C ASP A 252 -2.21 10.14 13.85
N LEU A 253 -3.53 9.97 14.06
CA LEU A 253 -4.50 9.84 12.96
C LEU A 253 -5.17 11.16 12.56
N ALA A 254 -4.77 12.29 13.14
CA ALA A 254 -5.42 13.57 12.86
C ALA A 254 -5.36 13.94 11.36
N GLY A 255 -4.21 13.68 10.70
CA GLY A 255 -4.06 13.91 9.27
C GLY A 255 -5.00 13.08 8.40
N TYR A 256 -5.32 11.85 8.84
CA TYR A 256 -6.24 10.96 8.13
C TYR A 256 -7.66 11.55 8.14
N PHE A 257 -8.15 11.92 9.33
CA PHE A 257 -9.48 12.51 9.48
C PHE A 257 -9.63 13.84 8.72
N LEU A 258 -8.60 14.68 8.73
CA LEU A 258 -8.61 15.94 7.97
C LEU A 258 -8.66 15.71 6.46
N THR A 259 -7.89 14.74 5.95
CA THR A 259 -7.89 14.38 4.53
C THR A 259 -9.25 13.87 4.09
N VAL A 260 -9.83 12.92 4.84
CA VAL A 260 -11.16 12.38 4.55
C VAL A 260 -12.23 13.47 4.66
N TRP A 261 -12.15 14.32 5.68
CA TRP A 261 -13.07 15.44 5.86
C TRP A 261 -13.05 16.39 4.65
N ASP A 262 -11.88 16.72 4.12
CA ASP A 262 -11.77 17.63 2.97
C ASP A 262 -12.27 17.01 1.67
N ILE A 263 -11.99 15.72 1.42
CA ILE A 263 -12.55 14.97 0.28
C ILE A 263 -14.09 14.99 0.33
N VAL A 264 -14.66 14.66 1.50
CA VAL A 264 -16.12 14.65 1.70
C VAL A 264 -16.70 16.06 1.53
N ARG A 265 -16.05 17.08 2.07
CA ARG A 265 -16.45 18.49 1.92
C ARG A 265 -16.40 18.94 0.46
N PHE A 266 -15.37 18.57 -0.28
CA PHE A 266 -15.23 18.87 -1.70
C PHE A 266 -16.34 18.22 -2.53
N ALA A 267 -16.55 16.92 -2.36
CA ALA A 267 -17.57 16.18 -3.07
C ALA A 267 -18.98 16.76 -2.83
N ARG A 268 -19.32 17.08 -1.57
CA ARG A 268 -20.59 17.74 -1.23
C ARG A 268 -20.76 19.10 -1.92
N ARG A 269 -19.72 19.93 -1.96
CA ARG A 269 -19.76 21.24 -2.65
C ARG A 269 -19.94 21.12 -4.16
N ARG A 270 -19.46 20.02 -4.77
CA ARG A 270 -19.55 19.75 -6.20
C ARG A 270 -20.77 18.91 -6.60
N GLY A 271 -21.62 18.53 -5.64
CA GLY A 271 -22.76 17.64 -5.91
C GLY A 271 -22.36 16.22 -6.31
N ILE A 272 -21.14 15.79 -5.97
CA ILE A 272 -20.66 14.43 -6.24
C ILE A 272 -21.25 13.50 -5.18
N LEU A 273 -21.96 12.47 -5.62
CA LEU A 273 -22.54 11.46 -4.72
C LEU A 273 -21.42 10.67 -4.04
N LEU A 274 -21.53 10.56 -2.73
CA LEU A 274 -20.63 9.76 -1.90
C LEU A 274 -21.37 8.51 -1.46
N GLN A 275 -20.81 7.33 -1.75
CA GLN A 275 -21.25 6.08 -1.15
C GLN A 275 -20.39 5.84 0.09
N GLY A 276 -21.02 5.90 1.26
CA GLY A 276 -20.42 5.55 2.56
C GLY A 276 -20.79 4.15 2.98
#